data_AF-A0A1F9QYH1-F1
#
_entry.id   AF-A0A1F9QYH1-F1
#
_cell.length_a   1.000
_cell.length_b   1.000
_cell.length_c   1.000
_cell.angle_alpha   90.00
_cell.angle_beta   90.00
_cell.angle_gamma   90.00
#
_symmetry.space_group_name_H-M   'P 1'
#
loop_
_entity.id
_entity.type
_entity.pdbx_description
1 polymer ?
#
loop_
_entity_poly.entity_id
_entity_poly.type
_entity_poly.pdbx_seq_one_letter_code
_entity_poly.pdbx_strand_id
1 'polypeptide(L)'
;MKRLAAAALAAALTATGCAAGPKGGPTRSLVVEGWAPLQSSGRPDARRRAVADAQRRAVEEAGGVEIASISLVDDAAMSRQRLSSTAHGTVRRFKVLSERDEDGMLKVQVRAEVVLEPQDGVRRPGWFPGTGPQAYIAAAALADDEGLETAAKAAFIRAWTRFGGEVAGSLKTADLALRIAVETRPVDEPRVRPFVSARARFSISATQGGAGAASWAVVREAAALGLDVRDARARALEAAASAAAEAAACDLPSHLWLQARATGRP
;
A
#
# COMPACT_ATOMS: atom_id res chain seq x y z
N MET A 1 39.92 9.86 -66.81
CA MET A 1 40.84 8.90 -66.17
C MET A 1 40.69 9.01 -64.66
N LYS A 2 40.48 7.87 -63.97
CA LYS A 2 40.65 7.61 -62.52
C LYS A 2 39.62 8.28 -61.57
N ARG A 3 38.68 7.51 -60.99
CA ARG A 3 38.68 6.85 -59.64
C ARG A 3 38.40 7.86 -58.51
N LEU A 4 37.67 7.62 -57.42
CA LEU A 4 36.84 6.55 -56.85
C LEU A 4 36.27 7.16 -55.54
N ALA A 5 35.15 6.59 -55.06
CA ALA A 5 34.79 6.41 -53.64
C ALA A 5 34.39 7.63 -52.77
N ALA A 6 33.14 7.63 -52.27
CA ALA A 6 32.77 7.09 -50.94
C ALA A 6 31.63 7.87 -50.24
N ALA A 7 30.68 7.08 -49.70
CA ALA A 7 29.77 7.35 -48.58
C ALA A 7 28.71 8.47 -48.75
N ALA A 8 27.42 8.15 -48.93
CA ALA A 8 26.45 7.76 -47.88
C ALA A 8 26.37 8.84 -46.78
N LEU A 9 25.23 9.49 -46.48
CA LEU A 9 23.90 8.94 -46.24
C LEU A 9 22.91 10.12 -46.23
N ALA A 10 21.87 10.07 -47.05
CA ALA A 10 20.79 11.05 -47.07
C ALA A 10 19.46 10.35 -46.73
N ALA A 11 18.59 11.10 -46.05
CA ALA A 11 17.15 10.88 -45.86
C ALA A 11 16.76 9.72 -44.92
N ALA A 12 15.65 9.76 -44.17
CA ALA A 12 14.66 10.74 -43.74
C ALA A 12 13.67 9.93 -42.86
N LEU A 13 12.75 10.63 -42.16
CA LEU A 13 11.52 10.09 -41.56
C LEU A 13 11.76 9.24 -40.29
N THR A 14 11.03 9.35 -39.19
CA THR A 14 9.64 9.78 -38.96
C THR A 14 9.48 9.95 -37.45
N ALA A 15 8.61 10.89 -37.05
CA ALA A 15 8.12 10.99 -35.69
C ALA A 15 7.55 9.65 -35.20
N THR A 16 7.93 9.23 -34.00
CA THR A 16 7.12 8.29 -33.22
C THR A 16 7.05 8.85 -31.82
N GLY A 17 6.04 9.70 -31.61
CA GLY A 17 5.57 10.04 -30.28
C GLY A 17 5.09 8.75 -29.62
N CYS A 18 5.78 8.33 -28.56
CA CYS A 18 5.27 7.31 -27.68
C CYS A 18 4.09 7.92 -26.92
N ALA A 19 2.89 7.68 -27.42
CA ALA A 19 1.65 7.86 -26.69
C ALA A 19 1.66 6.86 -25.51
N ALA A 20 2.13 7.32 -24.35
CA ALA A 20 1.85 6.66 -23.09
C ALA A 20 0.36 6.85 -22.77
N GLY A 21 -0.48 5.93 -23.26
CA GLY A 21 -1.87 5.85 -22.82
C GLY A 21 -1.92 5.55 -21.32
N PRO A 22 -2.81 6.19 -20.54
CA PRO A 22 -2.94 5.90 -19.12
C PRO A 22 -3.26 4.41 -18.93
N LYS A 23 -2.43 3.73 -18.13
CA LYS A 23 -2.72 2.37 -17.66
C LYS A 23 -3.97 2.43 -16.79
N GLY A 24 -5.12 2.12 -17.37
CA GLY A 24 -6.41 2.14 -16.68
C GLY A 24 -6.42 1.19 -15.49
N GLY A 25 -7.06 1.62 -14.40
CA GLY A 25 -7.21 0.84 -13.18
C GLY A 25 -7.99 -0.47 -13.37
N PRO A 26 -8.04 -1.32 -12.32
CA PRO A 26 -8.77 -2.58 -12.37
C PRO A 26 -10.23 -2.32 -12.76
N THR A 27 -10.66 -2.95 -13.85
CA THR A 27 -12.01 -2.83 -14.37
C THR A 27 -12.84 -4.02 -13.91
N ARG A 28 -14.03 -3.79 -13.34
CA ARG A 28 -14.96 -4.83 -12.90
C ARG A 28 -16.33 -4.68 -13.55
N SER A 29 -16.98 -5.81 -13.80
CA SER A 29 -18.32 -5.88 -14.38
C SER A 29 -19.30 -6.42 -13.34
N LEU A 30 -20.32 -5.64 -12.99
CA LEU A 30 -21.30 -5.94 -11.96
C LEU A 30 -22.72 -5.79 -12.50
N VAL A 31 -23.68 -6.49 -11.92
CA VAL A 31 -25.10 -6.31 -12.21
C VAL A 31 -25.78 -5.78 -10.95
N VAL A 32 -26.33 -4.57 -11.04
CA VAL A 32 -26.94 -3.88 -9.91
C VAL A 32 -28.32 -3.36 -10.27
N GLU A 33 -29.16 -3.17 -9.25
CA GLU A 33 -30.50 -2.61 -9.37
C GLU A 33 -30.54 -1.21 -8.76
N GLY A 34 -31.13 -0.26 -9.50
CA GLY A 34 -31.41 1.08 -9.00
C GLY A 34 -32.88 1.43 -9.18
N TRP A 35 -33.35 2.41 -8.42
CA TRP A 35 -34.77 2.72 -8.34
C TRP A 35 -35.05 4.21 -8.20
N ALA A 36 -36.19 4.64 -8.75
CA ALA A 36 -36.66 6.01 -8.61
C ALA A 36 -38.20 6.10 -8.59
N PRO A 37 -38.79 7.05 -7.84
CA PRO A 37 -40.23 7.23 -7.80
C PRO A 37 -40.78 7.76 -9.13
N LEU A 38 -41.94 7.23 -9.52
CA LEU A 38 -42.71 7.74 -10.66
C LEU A 38 -43.42 9.04 -10.25
N GLN A 39 -42.79 10.18 -10.55
CA GLN A 39 -43.36 11.52 -10.32
C GLN A 39 -44.19 12.02 -11.52
N SER A 40 -44.93 13.12 -11.34
CA SER A 40 -45.73 13.76 -12.40
C SER A 40 -44.93 14.19 -13.64
N SER A 41 -43.59 14.23 -13.55
CA SER A 41 -42.67 14.48 -14.67
C SER A 41 -42.54 13.29 -15.65
N GLY A 42 -43.16 12.15 -15.34
CA GLY A 42 -43.29 11.01 -16.25
C GLY A 42 -42.14 9.99 -16.19
N ARG A 43 -42.38 8.84 -16.85
CA ARG A 43 -41.47 7.68 -16.92
C ARG A 43 -40.04 8.00 -17.41
N PRO A 44 -39.80 8.91 -18.39
CA PRO A 44 -38.45 9.22 -18.85
C PRO A 44 -37.55 9.81 -17.76
N ASP A 45 -38.12 10.60 -16.85
CA ASP A 45 -37.39 11.26 -15.76
C ASP A 45 -37.07 10.27 -14.64
N ALA A 46 -38.05 9.43 -14.28
CA ALA A 46 -37.83 8.32 -13.35
C ALA A 46 -36.73 7.39 -13.86
N ARG A 47 -36.71 7.10 -15.18
CA ARG A 47 -35.69 6.25 -15.80
C ARG A 47 -34.28 6.82 -15.65
N ARG A 48 -34.09 8.11 -15.93
CA ARG A 48 -32.78 8.76 -15.78
C ARG A 48 -32.29 8.69 -14.32
N ARG A 49 -33.18 8.90 -13.36
CA ARG A 49 -32.85 8.83 -11.93
C ARG A 49 -32.56 7.41 -11.46
N ALA A 50 -33.34 6.42 -11.88
CA ALA A 50 -33.13 5.01 -11.53
C ALA A 50 -31.81 4.48 -12.11
N VAL A 51 -31.44 4.89 -13.33
CA VAL A 51 -30.14 4.56 -13.93
C VAL A 51 -28.99 5.23 -13.17
N ALA A 52 -29.14 6.50 -12.78
CA ALA A 52 -28.12 7.19 -11.98
C ALA A 52 -27.94 6.55 -10.59
N ASP A 53 -29.04 6.11 -9.96
CA ASP A 53 -29.02 5.35 -8.71
C ASP A 53 -28.31 3.99 -8.89
N ALA A 54 -28.65 3.25 -9.96
CA ALA A 54 -27.97 1.99 -10.29
C ALA A 54 -26.47 2.19 -10.53
N GLN A 55 -26.06 3.25 -11.22
CA GLN A 55 -24.65 3.56 -11.45
C GLN A 55 -23.91 3.88 -10.14
N ARG A 56 -24.54 4.63 -9.23
CA ARG A 56 -23.97 4.91 -7.90
C ARG A 56 -23.74 3.61 -7.11
N ARG A 57 -24.76 2.75 -7.06
CA ARG A 57 -24.69 1.43 -6.41
C ARG A 57 -23.61 0.53 -7.01
N ALA A 58 -23.43 0.55 -8.33
CA ALA A 58 -22.35 -0.19 -8.99
C ALA A 58 -20.97 0.23 -8.49
N VAL A 59 -20.74 1.52 -8.30
CA VAL A 59 -19.46 2.05 -7.78
C VAL A 59 -19.27 1.65 -6.31
N GLU A 60 -20.32 1.74 -5.50
CA GLU A 60 -20.29 1.34 -4.08
C GLU A 60 -20.01 -0.16 -3.92
N GLU A 61 -20.69 -1.02 -4.70
CA GLU A 61 -20.48 -2.46 -4.66
C GLU A 61 -19.08 -2.84 -5.20
N ALA A 62 -18.63 -2.22 -6.29
CA ALA A 62 -17.27 -2.40 -6.80
C ALA A 62 -16.21 -2.06 -5.74
N GLY A 63 -16.38 -0.94 -5.04
CA GLY A 63 -15.52 -0.53 -3.93
C GLY A 63 -15.57 -1.53 -2.78
N GLY A 64 -16.75 -1.99 -2.37
CA GLY A 64 -16.93 -2.99 -1.32
C GLY A 64 -16.23 -4.33 -1.62
N VAL A 65 -16.31 -4.83 -2.85
CA VAL A 65 -15.66 -6.11 -3.23
C VAL A 65 -14.14 -5.97 -3.34
N GLU A 66 -13.62 -4.83 -3.79
CA GLU A 66 -12.17 -4.56 -3.78
C GLU A 66 -11.64 -4.53 -2.33
N ILE A 67 -12.36 -3.86 -1.43
CA ILE A 67 -12.04 -3.82 0.00
C ILE A 67 -12.03 -5.23 0.61
N ALA A 68 -13.01 -6.07 0.29
CA ALA A 68 -13.07 -7.45 0.77
C ALA A 68 -11.87 -8.29 0.26
N SER A 69 -11.46 -8.11 -0.99
CA SER A 69 -10.36 -8.85 -1.63
C SER A 69 -9.00 -8.54 -0.97
N ILE A 70 -8.80 -7.31 -0.50
CA ILE A 70 -7.58 -6.90 0.20
C ILE A 70 -7.57 -7.45 1.64
N SER A 71 -8.71 -7.40 2.33
CA SER A 71 -8.85 -7.84 3.73
C SER A 71 -8.71 -9.37 3.96
N LEU A 72 -8.83 -10.18 2.91
CA LEU A 72 -8.62 -11.63 2.97
C LEU A 72 -7.13 -12.03 3.01
N VAL A 73 -6.22 -11.11 2.68
CA VAL A 73 -4.78 -11.38 2.55
C VAL A 73 -3.94 -10.73 3.67
N ASP A 74 -4.42 -9.64 4.29
CA ASP A 74 -3.74 -8.93 5.39
C ASP A 74 -4.56 -8.90 6.69
N ASP A 75 -3.87 -9.08 7.83
CA ASP A 75 -4.42 -9.14 9.20
C ASP A 75 -5.57 -8.16 9.46
N ALA A 76 -6.72 -8.71 9.86
CA ALA A 76 -8.03 -8.05 9.93
C ALA A 76 -8.12 -6.79 10.83
N ALA A 77 -7.13 -6.56 11.70
CA ALA A 77 -7.11 -5.45 12.65
C ALA A 77 -6.59 -4.13 12.04
N MET A 78 -5.60 -4.17 11.15
CA MET A 78 -5.06 -2.95 10.51
C MET A 78 -5.90 -2.49 9.33
N SER A 79 -6.54 -3.43 8.64
CA SER A 79 -7.47 -3.16 7.54
C SER A 79 -8.62 -2.28 8.02
N ARG A 80 -9.17 -2.50 9.23
CA ARG A 80 -10.40 -1.87 9.75
C ARG A 80 -10.34 -0.34 9.91
N GLN A 81 -9.19 0.20 10.28
CA GLN A 81 -9.03 1.65 10.55
C GLN A 81 -8.78 2.47 9.27
N ARG A 82 -8.36 1.81 8.17
CA ARG A 82 -8.25 2.40 6.83
C ARG A 82 -9.56 2.30 6.02
N LEU A 83 -10.58 1.57 6.51
CA LEU A 83 -11.84 1.25 5.80
C LEU A 83 -12.81 2.42 5.61
N SER A 84 -12.82 3.44 6.47
CA SER A 84 -13.92 4.42 6.51
C SER A 84 -13.79 5.58 5.51
N SER A 85 -12.66 5.66 4.81
CA SER A 85 -12.30 6.80 3.97
C SER A 85 -12.16 6.37 2.52
N THR A 86 -13.23 6.59 1.75
CA THR A 86 -13.13 6.96 0.33
C THR A 86 -13.02 5.82 -0.70
N ALA A 87 -14.17 5.31 -1.15
CA ALA A 87 -14.28 4.62 -2.44
C ALA A 87 -14.57 5.66 -3.54
N HIS A 88 -13.61 5.89 -4.44
CA HIS A 88 -13.80 6.67 -5.67
C HIS A 88 -13.71 5.71 -6.86
N GLY A 89 -14.69 5.77 -7.77
CA GLY A 89 -14.74 4.93 -8.97
C GLY A 89 -15.67 5.53 -10.02
N THR A 90 -15.40 5.22 -11.29
CA THR A 90 -16.13 5.78 -12.43
C THR A 90 -16.73 4.65 -13.27
N VAL A 91 -18.00 4.80 -13.66
CA VAL A 91 -18.65 3.86 -14.58
C VAL A 91 -18.18 4.14 -16.01
N ARG A 92 -17.41 3.21 -16.60
CA ARG A 92 -16.90 3.34 -17.98
C ARG A 92 -17.95 3.01 -19.02
N ARG A 93 -18.76 1.99 -18.76
CA ARG A 93 -19.81 1.52 -19.67
C ARG A 93 -20.95 0.92 -18.85
N PHE A 94 -22.17 1.04 -19.33
CA PHE A 94 -23.30 0.36 -18.72
C PHE A 94 -24.31 -0.09 -19.78
N LYS A 95 -25.06 -1.15 -19.45
CA LYS A 95 -26.16 -1.67 -20.26
C LYS A 95 -27.36 -1.95 -19.37
N VAL A 96 -28.51 -1.37 -19.70
CA VAL A 96 -29.78 -1.70 -19.05
C VAL A 96 -30.21 -3.10 -19.47
N LEU A 97 -30.52 -3.95 -18.49
CA LEU A 97 -30.95 -5.33 -18.69
C LEU A 97 -32.47 -5.47 -18.60
N SER A 98 -33.09 -4.79 -17.63
CA SER A 98 -34.54 -4.81 -17.44
C SER A 98 -35.04 -3.54 -16.76
N GLU A 99 -36.31 -3.21 -17.01
CA GLU A 99 -37.03 -2.09 -16.39
C GLU A 99 -38.39 -2.61 -15.94
N ARG A 100 -38.77 -2.37 -14.68
CA ARG A 100 -40.04 -2.80 -14.10
C ARG A 100 -40.66 -1.69 -13.29
N ASP A 101 -41.98 -1.56 -13.39
CA ASP A 101 -42.77 -0.66 -12.57
C ASP A 101 -43.35 -1.49 -11.42
N GLU A 102 -42.98 -1.16 -10.18
CA GLU A 102 -43.41 -1.89 -8.98
C GLU A 102 -43.58 -0.90 -7.83
N ASP A 103 -44.72 -0.95 -7.13
CA ASP A 103 -45.02 -0.12 -5.96
C ASP A 103 -44.86 1.41 -6.18
N GLY A 104 -45.20 1.90 -7.38
CA GLY A 104 -45.04 3.32 -7.73
C GLY A 104 -43.58 3.76 -7.96
N MET A 105 -42.66 2.80 -8.05
CA MET A 105 -41.24 3.00 -8.32
C MET A 105 -40.88 2.35 -9.66
N LEU A 106 -40.01 3.01 -10.42
CA LEU A 106 -39.36 2.41 -11.57
C LEU A 106 -38.05 1.77 -11.09
N LYS A 107 -37.97 0.45 -11.19
CA LYS A 107 -36.76 -0.35 -10.93
C LYS A 107 -36.04 -0.63 -12.24
N VAL A 108 -34.73 -0.40 -12.26
CA VAL A 108 -33.88 -0.62 -13.44
C VAL A 108 -32.69 -1.48 -13.06
N GLN A 109 -32.51 -2.58 -13.77
CA GLN A 109 -31.35 -3.44 -13.62
C GLN A 109 -30.30 -3.08 -14.66
N VAL A 110 -29.07 -2.82 -14.21
CA VAL A 110 -27.97 -2.36 -15.06
C VAL A 110 -26.76 -3.26 -14.88
N ARG A 111 -26.17 -3.70 -16.00
CA ARG A 111 -24.81 -4.22 -16.02
C ARG A 111 -23.85 -3.05 -16.20
N ALA A 112 -23.04 -2.77 -15.19
CA ALA A 112 -22.08 -1.68 -15.21
C ALA A 112 -20.65 -2.22 -15.23
N GLU A 113 -19.82 -1.63 -16.09
CA GLU A 113 -18.38 -1.78 -16.10
C GLU A 113 -17.78 -0.59 -15.36
N VAL A 114 -17.29 -0.84 -14.15
CA VAL A 114 -16.72 0.16 -13.25
C VAL A 114 -15.21 0.09 -13.34
N VAL A 115 -14.58 1.23 -13.63
CA VAL A 115 -13.16 1.41 -13.46
C VAL A 115 -12.98 2.03 -12.09
N LEU A 116 -12.37 1.27 -11.18
CA LEU A 116 -11.88 1.84 -9.95
C LEU A 116 -10.60 2.57 -10.29
N GLU A 117 -10.56 3.87 -10.03
CA GLU A 117 -9.28 4.57 -10.08
C GLU A 117 -8.40 3.97 -9.00
N PRO A 118 -7.18 3.51 -9.33
CA PRO A 118 -6.20 3.24 -8.30
C PRO A 118 -6.00 4.59 -7.62
N GLN A 119 -6.47 4.75 -6.38
CA GLN A 119 -6.02 5.90 -5.62
C GLN A 119 -4.51 5.75 -5.50
N ASP A 120 -3.79 6.78 -5.91
CA ASP A 120 -2.34 6.96 -5.69
C ASP A 120 -1.95 6.91 -4.19
N GLY A 121 -2.89 6.65 -3.29
CA GLY A 121 -2.70 6.46 -1.85
C GLY A 121 -2.80 5.01 -1.32
N VAL A 122 -3.23 4.02 -2.12
CA VAL A 122 -3.18 2.59 -1.72
C VAL A 122 -2.09 1.87 -2.51
N ARG A 123 -0.89 2.46 -2.51
CA ARG A 123 0.30 1.65 -2.76
C ARG A 123 0.35 0.64 -1.61
N ARG A 124 0.37 -0.67 -1.92
CA ARG A 124 0.85 -1.64 -0.92
C ARG A 124 2.14 -1.06 -0.37
N PRO A 125 2.27 -0.80 0.94
CA PRO A 125 3.51 -0.29 1.49
C PRO A 125 4.65 -1.18 1.03
N GLY A 126 5.69 -0.57 0.45
CA GLY A 126 6.91 -1.29 0.08
C GLY A 126 7.06 -1.73 -1.37
N TRP A 127 7.99 -2.65 -1.52
CA TRP A 127 8.55 -3.07 -2.81
C TRP A 127 7.90 -4.38 -3.26
N PHE A 128 7.90 -4.64 -4.57
CA PHE A 128 7.56 -5.97 -5.04
C PHE A 128 8.57 -6.97 -4.45
N PRO A 129 8.15 -8.21 -4.10
CA PRO A 129 9.06 -9.23 -3.60
C PRO A 129 10.28 -9.39 -4.52
N GLY A 130 11.50 -9.36 -3.96
CA GLY A 130 12.75 -9.45 -4.71
C GLY A 130 13.20 -8.18 -5.44
N THR A 131 12.48 -7.06 -5.27
CA THR A 131 12.84 -5.76 -5.87
C THR A 131 13.21 -4.69 -4.85
N GLY A 132 13.06 -4.99 -3.55
CA GLY A 132 13.45 -4.08 -2.49
C GLY A 132 14.95 -3.99 -2.30
N PRO A 133 15.42 -2.96 -1.57
CA PRO A 133 16.84 -2.77 -1.31
C PRO A 133 17.38 -3.82 -0.34
N GLN A 134 18.65 -4.16 -0.50
CA GLN A 134 19.39 -4.98 0.44
C GLN A 134 19.88 -4.12 1.61
N ALA A 135 19.28 -4.29 2.77
CA ALA A 135 19.61 -3.53 3.97
C ALA A 135 20.52 -4.33 4.92
N TYR A 136 21.62 -3.72 5.36
CA TYR A 136 22.35 -4.22 6.52
C TYR A 136 21.67 -3.71 7.79
N ILE A 137 21.23 -4.62 8.65
CA ILE A 137 20.43 -4.28 9.83
C ILE A 137 21.26 -4.45 11.09
N ALA A 138 21.56 -3.34 11.76
CA ALA A 138 22.14 -3.29 13.09
C ALA A 138 21.07 -2.87 14.10
N ALA A 139 20.98 -3.57 15.22
CA ALA A 139 20.08 -3.23 16.32
C ALA A 139 20.90 -2.95 17.56
N ALA A 140 20.42 -2.00 18.36
CA ALA A 140 20.89 -1.69 19.69
C ALA A 140 19.67 -1.49 20.60
N ALA A 141 19.73 -1.98 21.83
CA ALA A 141 18.75 -1.70 22.86
C ALA A 141 19.23 -0.52 23.70
N LEU A 142 18.30 0.36 24.10
CA LEU A 142 18.64 1.45 25.03
C LEU A 142 18.85 0.94 26.47
N ALA A 143 18.40 -0.28 26.76
CA ALA A 143 18.67 -0.99 28.00
C ALA A 143 19.65 -2.14 27.72
N ASP A 144 20.49 -2.49 28.70
CA ASP A 144 21.42 -3.62 28.65
C ASP A 144 20.68 -4.98 28.71
N ASP A 145 19.77 -5.22 27.76
CA ASP A 145 19.02 -6.45 27.58
C ASP A 145 19.37 -7.02 26.19
N GLU A 146 20.36 -7.91 26.17
CA GLU A 146 20.84 -8.60 24.97
C GLU A 146 19.73 -9.42 24.27
N GLY A 147 18.72 -9.86 25.03
CA GLY A 147 17.54 -10.55 24.52
C GLY A 147 16.62 -9.62 23.74
N LEU A 148 16.48 -8.37 24.18
CA LEU A 148 15.67 -7.35 23.52
C LEU A 148 16.24 -6.95 22.16
N GLU A 149 17.56 -6.81 22.04
CA GLU A 149 18.23 -6.50 20.77
C GLU A 149 17.95 -7.58 19.71
N THR A 150 18.16 -8.83 20.11
CA THR A 150 17.95 -9.99 19.24
C THR A 150 16.49 -10.09 18.80
N ALA A 151 15.55 -9.90 19.74
CA ALA A 151 14.12 -9.91 19.45
C ALA A 151 13.71 -8.76 18.51
N ALA A 152 14.23 -7.55 18.73
CA ALA A 152 13.92 -6.37 17.92
C ALA A 152 14.45 -6.52 16.49
N LYS A 153 15.69 -7.00 16.34
CA LYS A 153 16.28 -7.31 15.03
C LYS A 153 15.46 -8.35 14.29
N ALA A 154 15.09 -9.45 14.96
CA ALA A 154 14.29 -10.51 14.35
C ALA A 154 12.89 -10.03 13.94
N ALA A 155 12.21 -9.28 14.81
CA ALA A 155 10.89 -8.71 14.52
C ALA A 155 10.93 -7.77 13.31
N PHE A 156 11.94 -6.90 13.26
CA PHE A 156 12.11 -5.98 12.13
C PHE A 156 12.45 -6.72 10.84
N ILE A 157 13.34 -7.72 10.85
CA ILE A 157 13.65 -8.51 9.66
C ILE A 157 12.38 -9.16 9.08
N ARG A 158 11.53 -9.76 9.93
CA ARG A 158 10.25 -10.35 9.47
C ARG A 158 9.33 -9.32 8.83
N ALA A 159 9.27 -8.11 9.38
CA ALA A 159 8.44 -7.04 8.83
C ALA A 159 9.04 -6.44 7.55
N TRP A 160 10.36 -6.24 7.51
CA TRP A 160 11.09 -5.72 6.36
C TRP A 160 10.94 -6.62 5.14
N THR A 161 11.08 -7.94 5.30
CA THR A 161 10.90 -8.90 4.22
C THR A 161 9.44 -8.98 3.75
N ARG A 162 8.47 -8.83 4.66
CA ARG A 162 7.05 -8.73 4.33
C ARG A 162 6.76 -7.56 3.37
N PHE A 163 7.44 -6.43 3.56
CA PHE A 163 7.33 -5.26 2.69
C PHE A 163 8.28 -5.30 1.47
N GLY A 164 8.87 -6.47 1.16
CA GLY A 164 9.68 -6.69 -0.03
C GLY A 164 11.15 -6.30 0.09
N GLY A 165 11.61 -5.88 1.27
CA GLY A 165 13.00 -5.58 1.54
C GLY A 165 13.85 -6.83 1.72
N GLU A 166 15.14 -6.75 1.41
CA GLU A 166 16.09 -7.86 1.55
C GLU A 166 17.11 -7.58 2.65
N VAL A 167 17.68 -8.64 3.24
CA VAL A 167 18.70 -8.51 4.30
C VAL A 167 20.07 -8.78 3.72
N ALA A 168 20.97 -7.81 3.81
CA ALA A 168 22.35 -7.96 3.40
C ALA A 168 23.17 -8.71 4.46
N GLY A 169 24.01 -9.65 4.03
CA GLY A 169 24.93 -10.36 4.94
C GLY A 169 26.07 -9.48 5.47
N SER A 170 26.37 -8.36 4.82
CA SER A 170 27.43 -7.43 5.23
C SER A 170 27.09 -6.00 4.84
N LEU A 171 27.71 -5.03 5.53
CA LEU A 171 27.58 -3.61 5.21
C LEU A 171 28.10 -3.28 3.79
N LYS A 172 29.11 -4.03 3.31
CA LYS A 172 29.75 -3.79 1.99
C LYS A 172 28.85 -4.18 0.81
N THR A 173 27.94 -5.11 1.02
CA THR A 173 27.01 -5.61 0.01
C THR A 173 25.63 -4.98 0.13
N ALA A 174 25.43 -4.06 1.09
CA ALA A 174 24.15 -3.45 1.37
C ALA A 174 23.97 -2.15 0.57
N ASP A 175 22.78 -1.96 0.02
CA ASP A 175 22.35 -0.70 -0.58
C ASP A 175 22.22 0.40 0.49
N LEU A 176 21.82 0.01 1.71
CA LEU A 176 21.63 0.90 2.85
C LEU A 176 21.90 0.19 4.17
N ALA A 177 22.26 0.96 5.20
CA ALA A 177 22.40 0.47 6.56
C ALA A 177 21.28 1.02 7.43
N LEU A 178 20.53 0.12 8.07
CA LEU A 178 19.49 0.43 9.03
C LEU A 178 20.04 0.25 10.44
N ARG A 179 19.99 1.31 11.23
CA ARG A 179 20.26 1.26 12.67
C ARG A 179 18.95 1.37 13.43
N ILE A 180 18.70 0.36 14.24
CA ILE A 180 17.52 0.24 15.10
C ILE A 180 17.94 0.55 16.53
N ALA A 181 17.15 1.37 17.21
CA ALA A 181 17.24 1.60 18.63
C ALA A 181 15.88 1.31 19.28
N VAL A 182 15.85 0.40 20.25
CA VAL A 182 14.60 -0.09 20.86
C VAL A 182 14.57 0.15 22.36
N GLU A 183 13.41 0.55 22.85
CA GLU A 183 13.07 0.57 24.27
C GLU A 183 11.70 -0.07 24.49
N THR A 184 11.55 -0.80 25.59
CA THR A 184 10.24 -1.32 26.02
C THR A 184 10.02 -1.01 27.48
N ARG A 185 8.78 -0.65 27.83
CA ARG A 185 8.37 -0.40 29.21
C ARG A 185 7.02 -1.05 29.50
N PRO A 186 6.87 -1.70 30.67
CA PRO A 186 5.55 -2.12 31.13
C PRO A 186 4.73 -0.88 31.50
N VAL A 187 3.42 -0.95 31.29
CA VAL A 187 2.47 0.08 31.70
C VAL A 187 1.47 -0.61 32.62
N ASP A 188 1.48 -0.24 33.89
CA ASP A 188 0.48 -0.72 34.85
C ASP A 188 -0.80 0.09 34.66
N GLU A 189 -1.84 -0.56 34.14
CA GLU A 189 -3.17 0.02 33.93
C GLU A 189 -4.21 -0.88 34.62
N PRO A 190 -4.78 -0.46 35.76
CA PRO A 190 -5.72 -1.26 36.52
C PRO A 190 -6.96 -1.69 35.72
N ARG A 191 -7.37 -0.90 34.71
CA ARG A 191 -8.58 -1.15 33.92
C ARG A 191 -8.47 -2.33 32.95
N VAL A 192 -7.26 -2.77 32.60
CA VAL A 192 -7.04 -3.87 31.64
C VAL A 192 -6.78 -5.22 32.30
N ARG A 193 -6.88 -5.29 33.63
CA ARG A 193 -6.78 -6.56 34.36
C ARG A 193 -7.85 -7.56 33.86
N PRO A 194 -7.51 -8.85 33.69
CA PRO A 194 -6.31 -9.53 34.17
C PRO A 194 -5.05 -9.38 33.30
N PHE A 195 -5.10 -8.64 32.20
CA PHE A 195 -3.97 -8.48 31.28
C PHE A 195 -2.97 -7.44 31.74
N VAL A 196 -1.73 -7.57 31.25
CA VAL A 196 -0.64 -6.61 31.43
C VAL A 196 -0.46 -5.83 30.13
N SER A 197 -0.20 -4.52 30.22
CA SER A 197 0.16 -3.72 29.06
C SER A 197 1.65 -3.44 29.02
N ALA A 198 2.22 -3.37 27.82
CA ALA A 198 3.54 -2.83 27.59
C ALA A 198 3.53 -1.92 26.37
N ARG A 199 4.51 -1.04 26.33
CA ARG A 199 4.73 -0.08 25.26
C ARG A 199 6.16 -0.22 24.75
N ALA A 200 6.31 -0.25 23.45
CA ALA A 200 7.60 -0.30 22.78
C ALA A 200 7.75 0.94 21.92
N ARG A 201 8.90 1.60 22.02
CA ARG A 201 9.33 2.64 21.08
C ARG A 201 10.49 2.09 20.27
N PHE A 202 10.33 2.20 18.97
CA PHE A 202 11.21 1.66 17.96
C PHE A 202 11.69 2.81 17.08
N SER A 203 12.95 3.16 17.24
CA SER A 203 13.59 4.20 16.45
C SER A 203 14.42 3.53 15.37
N ILE A 204 14.28 3.97 14.13
CA ILE A 204 15.07 3.46 13.01
C ILE A 204 15.65 4.63 12.24
N SER A 205 16.90 4.47 11.82
CA SER A 205 17.58 5.41 10.95
C SER A 205 18.25 4.66 9.81
N ALA A 206 18.27 5.29 8.64
CA ALA A 206 18.90 4.77 7.44
C ALA A 206 20.08 5.66 7.04
N THR A 207 21.19 5.02 6.66
CA THR A 207 22.34 5.67 6.03
C THR A 207 22.66 4.97 4.72
N GLN A 208 22.83 5.73 3.64
CA GLN A 208 23.24 5.20 2.34
C GLN A 208 24.73 4.82 2.36
N GLY A 209 25.11 3.65 1.82
CA GLY A 209 26.52 3.25 1.69
C GLY A 209 27.29 3.00 3.00
N GLY A 210 26.60 2.88 4.14
CA GLY A 210 27.16 2.43 5.42
C GLY A 210 28.01 3.43 6.21
N ALA A 211 28.50 4.51 5.61
CA ALA A 211 29.28 5.55 6.30
C ALA A 211 28.78 6.95 5.91
N GLY A 212 27.97 7.55 6.78
CA GLY A 212 27.43 8.90 6.60
C GLY A 212 26.43 9.28 7.70
N ALA A 213 25.98 10.55 7.68
CA ALA A 213 24.87 11.00 8.49
C ALA A 213 23.56 10.30 8.06
N ALA A 214 22.64 10.10 8.99
CA ALA A 214 21.34 9.49 8.67
C ALA A 214 20.61 10.34 7.63
N SER A 215 20.31 9.74 6.47
CA SER A 215 19.53 10.39 5.41
C SER A 215 18.03 10.31 5.66
N TRP A 216 17.61 9.38 6.52
CA TRP A 216 16.24 9.19 6.94
C TRP A 216 16.21 8.61 8.35
N ALA A 217 15.23 9.02 9.15
CA ALA A 217 14.97 8.44 10.46
C ALA A 217 13.50 8.57 10.80
N VAL A 218 12.98 7.58 11.52
CA VAL A 218 11.61 7.59 12.00
C VAL A 218 11.52 6.89 13.35
N VAL A 219 10.56 7.33 14.15
CA VAL A 219 10.20 6.68 15.40
C VAL A 219 8.78 6.16 15.29
N ARG A 220 8.57 4.93 15.76
CA ARG A 220 7.26 4.32 15.91
C ARG A 220 7.08 3.80 17.31
N GLU A 221 5.89 3.97 17.82
CA GLU A 221 5.52 3.52 19.16
C GLU A 221 4.26 2.68 19.05
N ALA A 222 4.24 1.57 19.77
CA ALA A 222 3.06 0.72 19.87
C ALA A 222 2.87 0.26 21.30
N ALA A 223 1.62 -0.01 21.66
CA ALA A 223 1.25 -0.65 22.91
C ALA A 223 0.51 -1.94 22.61
N ALA A 224 0.71 -2.94 23.46
CA ALA A 224 0.01 -4.20 23.38
C ALA A 224 -0.41 -4.70 24.77
N LEU A 225 -1.44 -5.54 24.78
CA LEU A 225 -1.85 -6.32 25.94
C LEU A 225 -1.25 -7.72 25.82
N GLY A 226 -0.89 -8.30 26.96
CA GLY A 226 -0.41 -9.67 27.06
C GLY A 226 -0.87 -10.34 28.36
N LEU A 227 -0.69 -11.66 28.41
CA LEU A 227 -1.01 -12.45 29.61
C LEU A 227 -0.03 -12.18 30.76
N ASP A 228 1.21 -11.86 30.42
CA ASP A 228 2.25 -11.43 31.35
C ASP A 228 3.09 -10.28 30.74
N VAL A 229 4.03 -9.74 31.52
CA VAL A 229 4.90 -8.63 31.09
C VAL A 229 5.74 -8.99 29.85
N ARG A 230 6.18 -10.24 29.73
CA ARG A 230 7.04 -10.69 28.62
C ARG A 230 6.23 -10.77 27.33
N ASP A 231 5.04 -11.37 27.37
CA ASP A 231 4.10 -11.44 26.24
C ASP A 231 3.67 -10.04 25.78
N ALA A 232 3.30 -9.17 26.73
CA ALA A 232 2.92 -7.79 26.41
C ALA A 232 4.07 -7.02 25.73
N ARG A 233 5.30 -7.14 26.24
CA ARG A 233 6.49 -6.50 25.66
C ARG A 233 6.81 -7.03 24.26
N ALA A 234 6.74 -8.36 24.07
CA ALA A 234 6.99 -8.98 22.78
C ALA A 234 6.00 -8.50 21.71
N ARG A 235 4.70 -8.48 22.03
CA ARG A 235 3.65 -7.99 21.12
C ARG A 235 3.79 -6.51 20.81
N ALA A 236 4.09 -5.68 21.82
CA ALA A 236 4.30 -4.25 21.62
C ALA A 236 5.50 -3.99 20.71
N LEU A 237 6.58 -4.76 20.89
CA LEU A 237 7.77 -4.70 20.06
C LEU A 237 7.48 -5.10 18.61
N GLU A 238 6.77 -6.21 18.39
CA GLU A 238 6.40 -6.66 17.04
C GLU A 238 5.54 -5.62 16.32
N ALA A 239 4.55 -5.03 17.01
CA ALA A 239 3.70 -3.99 16.45
C ALA A 239 4.52 -2.73 16.09
N ALA A 240 5.42 -2.28 16.97
CA ALA A 240 6.27 -1.12 16.72
C ALA A 240 7.26 -1.36 15.57
N ALA A 241 7.86 -2.56 15.51
CA ALA A 241 8.75 -2.97 14.42
C ALA A 241 8.02 -3.05 13.08
N SER A 242 6.80 -3.59 13.05
CA SER A 242 5.96 -3.64 11.85
C SER A 242 5.62 -2.24 11.34
N ALA A 243 5.22 -1.34 12.23
CA ALA A 243 4.93 0.05 11.87
C ALA A 243 6.18 0.80 11.37
N ALA A 244 7.36 0.50 11.94
CA ALA A 244 8.63 1.09 11.51
C ALA A 244 9.05 0.58 10.12
N ALA A 245 8.87 -0.72 9.86
CA ALA A 245 9.14 -1.31 8.55
C ALA A 245 8.19 -0.77 7.48
N GLU A 246 6.90 -0.60 7.79
CA GLU A 246 5.93 0.02 6.88
C GLU A 246 6.34 1.45 6.51
N ALA A 247 6.72 2.26 7.52
CA ALA A 247 7.21 3.61 7.30
C ALA A 247 8.48 3.63 6.43
N ALA A 248 9.44 2.75 6.70
CA ALA A 248 10.63 2.60 5.87
C ALA A 248 10.26 2.26 4.42
N ALA A 249 9.29 1.37 4.22
CA ALA A 249 8.87 0.92 2.91
C ALA A 249 8.16 2.01 2.09
N CYS A 250 7.42 2.90 2.76
CA CYS A 250 6.76 4.04 2.14
C CYS A 250 7.72 5.22 1.88
N ASP A 251 8.57 5.55 2.85
CA ASP A 251 9.31 6.80 2.86
C ASP A 251 10.65 6.67 2.13
N LEU A 252 11.38 5.55 2.33
CA LEU A 252 12.71 5.36 1.77
C LEU A 252 12.79 5.50 0.25
N PRO A 253 11.80 5.07 -0.57
CA PRO A 253 11.85 5.32 -2.02
C PRO A 253 11.93 6.80 -2.41
N SER A 254 11.41 7.71 -1.59
CA SER A 254 11.45 9.16 -1.83
C SER A 254 12.70 9.83 -1.27
N HIS A 255 13.23 9.32 -0.16
CA HIS A 255 14.40 9.85 0.53
C HIS A 255 15.72 9.27 0.02
N LEU A 256 15.69 8.02 -0.42
CA LEU A 256 16.81 7.36 -1.07
C LEU A 256 16.55 7.43 -2.57
N TRP A 257 17.15 8.43 -3.22
CA TRP A 257 17.41 8.29 -4.64
C TRP A 257 18.36 7.09 -4.78
N LEU A 258 17.82 5.92 -5.09
CA LEU A 258 18.57 4.74 -5.53
C LEU A 258 19.20 5.06 -6.90
N GLN A 259 20.15 6.00 -6.93
CA GLN A 259 20.72 6.60 -8.13
C GLN A 259 21.53 5.62 -9.01
N ALA A 260 21.76 4.37 -8.61
CA ALA A 260 22.90 3.63 -9.16
C ALA A 260 22.68 2.14 -9.46
N ARG A 261 21.45 1.69 -9.75
CA ARG A 261 21.27 0.47 -10.58
C ARG A 261 21.07 0.78 -12.06
N ALA A 262 20.89 2.06 -12.42
CA ALA A 262 20.75 2.54 -13.81
C ALA A 262 22.07 3.01 -14.45
N THR A 263 23.15 3.18 -13.68
CA THR A 263 24.48 3.51 -14.21
C THR A 263 25.34 2.24 -14.21
N GLY A 264 25.18 1.42 -15.24
CA GLY A 264 25.80 0.11 -15.32
C GLY A 264 27.33 0.10 -15.41
N ARG A 265 27.92 -1.04 -15.03
CA ARG A 265 28.91 -1.82 -15.82
C ARG A 265 29.48 -2.97 -14.98
N PRO A 266 30.02 -4.03 -15.61
CA PRO A 266 29.90 -4.48 -17.01
C PRO A 266 28.89 -5.60 -17.21
#